data_AF-A0A956C7Z1-F1
#
_entry.id   AF-A0A956C7Z1-F1
#
_cell.length_a   1.000
_cell.length_b   1.000
_cell.length_c   1.000
_cell.angle_alpha   90.00
_cell.angle_beta   90.00
_cell.angle_gamma   90.00
#
_symmetry.space_group_name_H-M   'P 1'
#
loop_
_entity.id
_entity.type
_entity.pdbx_description
1 polymer ?
#
loop_
_entity_poly.entity_id
_entity_poly.type
_entity_poly.pdbx_seq_one_letter_code
_entity_poly.pdbx_strand_id
1 'polypeptide(L)'
;SKFFVAKVAAERVKFERGMATLSPLRFHYDSEQFALPIRLGLVNAKDAQDLIVHILAKGDRYEVANYPNVIAPTNLEVNDATRDQFGAFYAALFDRVLQKHPKAIVTEYSWQAGSCDPCPTPPLDLDALAALGADVLPSVGDEVEDPGAVTGSFVLTRLHARYTKESLGSDLVFRRAAAIRGGREIRTPSGALESGGQAADQNNFQSRYIIRHPWTGPIACERPQRGVWGGPPDEGGGRSEPRAVPAQDLAFAPRGKVTLGMFVREDAPELDVKAIGPTEGDPPGGVVVPPVKKSCACGVVGAREGAVWGTLCAVGLAGAAIGRRRRR
;
A
#
# COMPACT_ATOMS: atom_id res chain seq x y z
N SER A 1 -18.23 -25.79 22.96
CA SER A 1 -16.94 -25.34 22.41
C SER A 1 -16.18 -26.54 21.90
N LYS A 2 -15.58 -26.46 20.71
CA LYS A 2 -14.67 -27.48 20.17
C LYS A 2 -13.24 -26.99 20.43
N PHE A 3 -12.39 -27.80 21.03
CA PHE A 3 -10.99 -27.45 21.28
C PHE A 3 -10.10 -28.44 20.53
N PHE A 4 -9.10 -27.90 19.84
CA PHE A 4 -8.08 -28.67 19.15
C PHE A 4 -6.73 -28.37 19.81
N VAL A 5 -6.00 -29.42 20.15
CA VAL A 5 -4.66 -29.32 20.73
C VAL A 5 -3.72 -30.10 19.83
N ALA A 6 -2.72 -29.41 19.28
CA ALA A 6 -1.63 -30.02 18.53
C ALA A 6 -0.35 -30.00 19.38
N LYS A 7 0.31 -31.15 19.48
CA LYS A 7 1.65 -31.24 20.09
C LYS A 7 2.70 -30.97 19.00
N VAL A 8 3.63 -30.06 19.28
CA VAL A 8 4.74 -29.73 18.38
C VAL A 8 6.03 -30.35 18.92
N ALA A 9 6.81 -30.97 18.03
CA ALA A 9 8.15 -31.46 18.32
C ALA A 9 9.14 -30.27 18.26
N ALA A 10 9.48 -29.71 19.43
CA ALA A 10 10.26 -28.47 19.54
C ALA A 10 11.64 -28.57 18.87
N GLU A 11 12.25 -29.76 18.88
CA GLU A 11 13.53 -30.06 18.24
C GLU A 11 13.51 -29.99 16.70
N ARG A 12 12.32 -29.96 16.09
CA ARG A 12 12.12 -29.86 14.64
C ARG A 12 11.57 -28.51 14.19
N VAL A 13 11.32 -27.60 15.14
CA VAL A 13 10.77 -26.29 14.83
C VAL A 13 11.86 -25.40 14.24
N LYS A 14 11.56 -24.77 13.11
CA LYS A 14 12.41 -23.71 12.57
C LYS A 14 12.20 -22.45 13.40
N PHE A 15 13.28 -21.82 13.83
CA PHE A 15 13.23 -20.53 14.50
C PHE A 15 13.65 -19.41 13.53
N GLU A 16 12.84 -18.37 13.43
CA GLU A 16 13.12 -17.17 12.66
C GLU A 16 13.03 -15.96 13.59
N ARG A 17 14.09 -15.15 13.65
CA ARG A 17 14.18 -13.99 14.56
C ARG A 17 13.85 -14.33 16.03
N GLY A 18 14.23 -15.53 16.47
CA GLY A 18 13.97 -16.03 17.82
C GLY A 18 12.54 -16.51 18.09
N MET A 19 11.68 -16.56 17.07
CA MET A 19 10.30 -17.05 17.15
C MET A 19 10.17 -18.39 16.43
N ALA A 20 9.37 -19.29 17.00
CA ALA A 20 9.02 -20.56 16.38
C ALA A 20 8.12 -20.33 15.15
N THR A 21 8.56 -20.77 13.98
CA THR A 21 7.75 -20.79 12.75
C THR A 21 7.12 -22.18 12.63
N LEU A 22 5.78 -22.22 12.69
CA LEU A 22 5.00 -23.45 12.63
C LEU A 22 4.29 -23.56 11.29
N SER A 23 4.18 -24.78 10.77
CA SER A 23 3.33 -25.05 9.61
C SER A 23 1.86 -24.74 9.97
N PRO A 24 1.09 -24.13 9.05
CA PRO A 24 -0.33 -23.89 9.27
C PRO A 24 -1.08 -25.20 9.54
N LEU A 25 -1.99 -25.17 10.50
CA LEU A 25 -2.92 -26.26 10.78
C LEU A 25 -4.23 -25.98 10.07
N ARG A 26 -4.69 -26.93 9.26
CA ARG A 26 -5.99 -26.87 8.59
C ARG A 26 -6.96 -27.85 9.24
N PHE A 27 -8.11 -27.33 9.66
CA PHE A 27 -9.22 -28.12 10.20
C PHE A 27 -10.54 -27.44 9.82
N HIS A 28 -11.62 -28.21 9.75
CA HIS A 28 -12.97 -27.69 9.52
C HIS A 28 -13.93 -28.27 10.55
N TYR A 29 -14.97 -27.51 10.88
CA TYR A 29 -16.03 -27.95 11.78
C TYR A 29 -17.29 -27.12 11.53
N ASP A 30 -18.44 -27.74 11.75
CA ASP A 30 -19.71 -27.00 11.70
C ASP A 30 -19.97 -26.28 13.01
N SER A 31 -20.49 -25.05 12.90
CA SER A 31 -20.92 -24.21 14.01
C SER A 31 -21.98 -23.21 13.57
N GLU A 32 -22.94 -22.94 14.46
CA GLU A 32 -23.96 -21.89 14.26
C GLU A 32 -23.36 -20.47 14.33
N GLN A 33 -22.23 -20.32 15.04
CA GLN A 33 -21.57 -19.04 15.23
C GLN A 33 -20.22 -19.04 14.51
N PHE A 34 -20.00 -18.03 13.66
CA PHE A 34 -18.69 -17.81 13.07
C PHE A 34 -17.83 -16.96 14.01
N ALA A 35 -16.95 -17.61 14.76
CA ALA A 35 -16.10 -16.96 15.76
C ALA A 35 -14.67 -17.55 15.80
N LEU A 36 -13.70 -16.70 16.14
CA LEU A 36 -12.30 -17.09 16.35
C LEU A 36 -11.95 -17.03 17.84
N PRO A 37 -11.72 -18.18 18.50
CA PRO A 37 -11.33 -18.23 19.90
C PRO A 37 -9.87 -17.81 20.09
N ILE A 38 -9.63 -16.56 20.50
CA ILE A 38 -8.28 -15.99 20.64
C ILE A 38 -7.82 -15.90 22.09
N ARG A 39 -8.73 -16.03 23.06
CA ARG A 39 -8.44 -15.73 24.47
C ARG A 39 -7.29 -16.54 25.05
N LEU A 40 -7.25 -17.85 24.75
CA LEU A 40 -6.22 -18.75 25.30
C LEU A 40 -4.81 -18.42 24.79
N GLY A 41 -4.68 -17.99 23.53
CA GLY A 41 -3.39 -17.59 22.97
C GLY A 41 -2.82 -16.34 23.65
N LEU A 42 -3.71 -15.41 24.01
CA LEU A 42 -3.34 -14.11 24.56
C LEU A 42 -2.94 -14.13 26.04
N VAL A 43 -3.42 -15.11 26.82
CA VAL A 43 -3.03 -15.24 28.25
C VAL A 43 -1.53 -15.44 28.43
N ASN A 44 -0.87 -16.05 27.43
CA ASN A 44 0.57 -16.33 27.44
C ASN A 44 1.41 -15.26 26.70
N ALA A 45 0.78 -14.19 26.22
CA ALA A 45 1.47 -13.12 25.53
C ALA A 45 2.35 -12.33 26.51
N LYS A 46 3.64 -12.16 26.19
CA LYS A 46 4.56 -11.28 26.94
C LYS A 46 4.32 -9.81 26.61
N ASP A 47 4.03 -9.53 25.34
CA ASP A 47 3.84 -8.20 24.77
C ASP A 47 2.60 -8.18 23.87
N ALA A 48 2.28 -7.01 23.33
CA ALA A 48 1.21 -6.86 22.35
C ALA A 48 1.44 -7.73 21.11
N GLN A 49 0.39 -8.43 20.66
CA GLN A 49 0.41 -9.33 19.51
C GLN A 49 -0.48 -8.80 18.38
N ASP A 50 0.03 -8.89 17.16
CA ASP A 50 -0.74 -8.67 15.95
C ASP A 50 -1.43 -9.98 15.53
N LEU A 51 -2.72 -9.90 15.24
CA LEU A 51 -3.54 -10.97 14.70
C LEU A 51 -4.04 -10.55 13.32
N ILE A 52 -3.63 -11.31 12.30
CA ILE A 52 -4.13 -11.16 10.94
C ILE A 52 -5.16 -12.26 10.67
N VAL A 53 -6.38 -11.86 10.33
CA VAL A 53 -7.45 -12.77 9.95
C VAL A 53 -7.75 -12.56 8.47
N HIS A 54 -7.65 -13.63 7.70
CA HIS A 54 -8.15 -13.68 6.32
C HIS A 54 -9.46 -14.45 6.32
N ILE A 55 -10.52 -13.83 5.82
CA ILE A 55 -11.83 -14.45 5.68
C ILE A 55 -12.09 -14.58 4.18
N LEU A 56 -12.39 -15.80 3.76
CA LEU A 56 -12.79 -16.12 2.40
C LEU A 56 -14.24 -16.61 2.46
N ALA A 57 -15.15 -15.86 1.84
CA ALA A 57 -16.59 -16.16 1.88
C ALA A 57 -17.27 -15.86 0.55
N LYS A 58 -18.33 -16.60 0.20
CA LYS A 58 -19.11 -16.31 -1.01
C LYS A 58 -19.90 -14.99 -0.86
N GLY A 59 -19.77 -14.09 -1.83
CA GLY A 59 -20.53 -12.86 -2.03
C GLY A 59 -20.21 -11.71 -1.07
N ASP A 60 -20.04 -12.02 0.22
CA ASP A 60 -20.01 -11.02 1.28
C ASP A 60 -18.62 -10.87 1.90
N ARG A 61 -18.28 -9.63 2.29
CA ARG A 61 -17.18 -9.39 3.22
C ARG A 61 -17.65 -9.62 4.65
N TYR A 62 -16.68 -9.81 5.54
CA TYR A 62 -16.95 -9.98 6.97
C TYR A 62 -16.23 -8.94 7.82
N GLU A 63 -16.82 -8.60 8.95
CA GLU A 63 -16.23 -7.74 9.98
C GLU A 63 -16.52 -8.32 11.36
N VAL A 64 -15.96 -7.73 12.41
CA VAL A 64 -16.15 -8.23 13.78
C VAL A 64 -17.38 -7.58 14.41
N ALA A 65 -18.35 -8.39 14.83
CA ALA A 65 -19.63 -7.95 15.37
C ALA A 65 -19.52 -7.33 16.78
N ASN A 66 -18.54 -7.76 17.57
CA ASN A 66 -18.40 -7.43 19.00
C ASN A 66 -17.23 -6.48 19.31
N TYR A 67 -16.64 -5.86 18.29
CA TYR A 67 -15.58 -4.86 18.41
C TYR A 67 -15.83 -3.68 17.45
N PRO A 68 -15.29 -2.48 17.74
CA PRO A 68 -15.28 -1.40 16.77
C PRO A 68 -14.56 -1.85 15.49
N ASN A 69 -15.09 -1.51 14.32
CA ASN A 69 -14.42 -1.75 13.04
C ASN A 69 -14.00 -0.43 12.43
N VAL A 70 -12.79 -0.40 11.89
CA VAL A 70 -12.25 0.75 11.16
C VAL A 70 -11.75 0.25 9.83
N ILE A 71 -11.97 1.00 8.75
CA ILE A 71 -11.37 0.71 7.46
C ILE A 71 -10.04 1.45 7.40
N ALA A 72 -8.98 0.78 6.96
CA ALA A 72 -7.65 1.37 6.89
C ALA A 72 -7.66 2.66 6.06
N PRO A 73 -7.01 3.75 6.53
CA PRO A 73 -6.78 4.94 5.72
C PRO A 73 -6.06 4.56 4.42
N THR A 74 -6.44 5.23 3.34
CA THR A 74 -5.94 4.97 1.98
C THR A 74 -5.77 6.29 1.25
N ASN A 75 -5.05 6.24 0.13
CA ASN A 75 -4.73 7.39 -0.73
C ASN A 75 -3.93 8.49 -0.01
N LEU A 76 -3.17 8.14 1.02
CA LEU A 76 -2.22 9.08 1.62
C LEU A 76 -1.06 9.30 0.66
N GLU A 77 -0.75 10.56 0.37
CA GLU A 77 0.46 10.95 -0.34
C GLU A 77 1.66 10.74 0.58
N VAL A 78 2.56 9.84 0.18
CA VAL A 78 3.74 9.48 0.96
C VAL A 78 5.03 9.82 0.21
N ASN A 79 6.10 10.03 0.96
CA ASN A 79 7.43 10.28 0.43
C ASN A 79 8.04 9.00 -0.17
N ASP A 80 9.10 9.17 -0.96
CA ASP A 80 9.75 8.04 -1.64
C ASP A 80 10.38 7.03 -0.66
N ALA A 81 10.86 7.49 0.49
CA ALA A 81 11.45 6.66 1.56
C ALA A 81 10.50 5.57 2.07
N THR A 82 9.19 5.82 1.95
CA THR A 82 8.15 4.86 2.34
C THR A 82 8.27 3.55 1.56
N ARG A 83 8.80 3.57 0.34
CA ARG A 83 9.05 2.35 -0.45
C ARG A 83 9.97 1.38 0.27
N ASP A 84 11.08 1.88 0.80
CA ASP A 84 12.11 1.07 1.46
C ASP A 84 11.76 0.78 2.93
N GLN A 85 10.88 1.59 3.53
CA GLN A 85 10.50 1.51 4.94
C GLN A 85 9.02 1.19 5.15
N PHE A 86 8.38 0.55 4.17
CA PHE A 86 6.93 0.37 4.16
C PHE A 86 6.41 -0.30 5.43
N GLY A 87 7.10 -1.33 5.93
CA GLY A 87 6.71 -2.02 7.16
C GLY A 87 6.69 -1.09 8.38
N ALA A 88 7.71 -0.24 8.55
CA ALA A 88 7.79 0.71 9.65
C ALA A 88 6.75 1.83 9.51
N PHE A 89 6.57 2.36 8.30
CA PHE A 89 5.52 3.31 7.98
C PHE A 89 4.13 2.75 8.34
N TYR A 90 3.82 1.54 7.86
CA TYR A 90 2.52 0.95 8.05
C TYR A 90 2.26 0.62 9.52
N ALA A 91 3.28 0.15 10.23
CA ALA A 91 3.17 -0.08 11.67
C ALA A 91 2.86 1.21 12.44
N ALA A 92 3.51 2.32 12.09
CA ALA A 92 3.22 3.64 12.67
C ALA A 92 1.82 4.17 12.31
N LEU A 93 1.37 3.96 11.06
CA LEU A 93 0.01 4.27 10.63
C LEU A 93 -1.02 3.48 11.42
N PHE A 94 -0.83 2.17 11.53
CA PHE A 94 -1.72 1.28 12.25
C PHE A 94 -1.77 1.61 13.75
N ASP A 95 -0.62 1.89 14.38
CA ASP A 95 -0.58 2.34 15.78
C ASP A 95 -1.35 3.66 15.96
N ARG A 96 -1.24 4.61 15.01
CA ARG A 96 -2.00 5.86 15.06
C ARG A 96 -3.50 5.64 14.93
N VAL A 97 -3.93 4.73 14.05
CA VAL A 97 -5.33 4.31 13.90
C VAL A 97 -5.85 3.75 15.23
N LEU A 98 -5.10 2.85 15.88
CA LEU A 98 -5.52 2.25 17.15
C LEU A 98 -5.50 3.22 18.33
N GLN A 99 -4.60 4.21 18.34
CA GLN A 99 -4.63 5.29 19.33
C GLN A 99 -5.93 6.11 19.20
N LYS A 100 -6.38 6.34 17.98
CA LYS A 100 -7.60 7.11 17.69
C LYS A 100 -8.87 6.27 17.86
N HIS A 101 -8.77 4.97 17.62
CA HIS A 101 -9.85 3.99 17.73
C HIS A 101 -9.41 2.80 18.60
N PRO A 102 -9.36 2.97 19.93
CA PRO A 102 -8.92 1.90 20.82
C PRO A 102 -9.72 0.62 20.63
N LYS A 103 -9.02 -0.52 20.57
CA LYS A 103 -9.58 -1.87 20.37
C LYS A 103 -10.27 -2.11 19.02
N ALA A 104 -10.10 -1.21 18.05
CA ALA A 104 -10.69 -1.41 16.74
C ALA A 104 -10.01 -2.56 15.97
N ILE A 105 -10.81 -3.19 15.10
CA ILE A 105 -10.36 -4.17 14.11
C ILE A 105 -10.27 -3.44 12.78
N VAL A 106 -9.09 -3.46 12.17
CA VAL A 106 -8.82 -2.70 10.94
C VAL A 106 -9.05 -3.60 9.73
N THR A 107 -9.94 -3.20 8.84
CA THR A 107 -10.08 -3.83 7.51
C THR A 107 -9.04 -3.23 6.58
N GLU A 108 -8.09 -4.05 6.12
CA GLU A 108 -6.98 -3.63 5.24
C GLU A 108 -7.26 -3.95 3.76
N TYR A 109 -8.11 -4.96 3.51
CA TYR A 109 -8.44 -5.43 2.17
C TYR A 109 -9.83 -6.08 2.15
N SER A 110 -10.59 -5.83 1.08
CA SER A 110 -11.85 -6.51 0.78
C SER A 110 -12.11 -6.48 -0.73
N TRP A 111 -11.91 -7.60 -1.41
CA TRP A 111 -12.06 -7.70 -2.88
C TRP A 111 -12.59 -9.07 -3.31
N GLN A 112 -13.24 -9.18 -4.48
CA GLN A 112 -13.49 -10.50 -5.08
C GLN A 112 -12.18 -11.28 -5.30
N ALA A 113 -12.12 -12.53 -4.87
CA ALA A 113 -10.91 -13.34 -4.85
C ALA A 113 -10.28 -13.56 -6.24
N GLY A 114 -11.12 -13.64 -7.29
CA GLY A 114 -10.69 -13.80 -8.68
C GLY A 114 -10.14 -12.54 -9.36
N SER A 115 -10.08 -11.39 -8.68
CA SER A 115 -9.54 -10.15 -9.30
C SER A 115 -8.92 -9.18 -8.29
N CYS A 116 -8.20 -8.19 -8.81
CA CYS A 116 -7.66 -7.03 -8.08
C CYS A 116 -7.26 -5.94 -9.07
N ASP A 117 -7.02 -4.72 -8.60
CA ASP A 117 -6.53 -3.63 -9.45
C ASP A 117 -5.89 -2.49 -8.64
N PRO A 118 -4.55 -2.37 -8.53
CA PRO A 118 -3.57 -3.23 -9.20
C PRO A 118 -3.44 -4.57 -8.50
N CYS A 119 -3.04 -5.58 -9.27
CA CYS A 119 -2.68 -6.90 -8.76
C CYS A 119 -1.17 -6.99 -8.58
N PRO A 120 -0.63 -6.85 -7.35
CA PRO A 120 0.81 -7.03 -7.11
C PRO A 120 1.24 -8.50 -7.30
N THR A 121 0.30 -9.43 -7.10
CA THR A 121 0.42 -10.86 -7.40
C THR A 121 -0.81 -11.31 -8.20
N PRO A 122 -0.76 -12.44 -8.90
CA PRO A 122 -1.97 -13.02 -9.49
C PRO A 122 -3.10 -13.14 -8.45
N PRO A 123 -4.38 -12.94 -8.85
CA PRO A 123 -5.53 -13.25 -8.01
C PRO A 123 -5.59 -14.73 -7.59
N LEU A 124 -6.46 -15.06 -6.63
CA LEU A 124 -6.60 -16.44 -6.17
C LEU A 124 -7.20 -17.33 -7.26
N ASP A 125 -6.52 -18.42 -7.58
CA ASP A 125 -7.01 -19.50 -8.43
C ASP A 125 -7.71 -20.59 -7.61
N LEU A 126 -8.24 -21.62 -8.29
CA LEU A 126 -8.95 -22.72 -7.63
C LEU A 126 -8.06 -23.51 -6.65
N ASP A 127 -6.79 -23.71 -6.98
CA ASP A 127 -5.85 -24.43 -6.12
C ASP A 127 -5.58 -23.65 -4.83
N ALA A 128 -5.42 -22.34 -4.93
CA ALA A 128 -5.29 -21.46 -3.77
C ALA A 128 -6.56 -21.46 -2.92
N LEU A 129 -7.76 -21.42 -3.53
CA LEU A 129 -9.02 -21.53 -2.78
C LEU A 129 -9.14 -22.88 -2.06
N ALA A 130 -8.79 -23.98 -2.73
CA ALA A 130 -8.80 -25.32 -2.14
C ALA A 130 -7.79 -25.43 -0.97
N ALA A 131 -6.57 -24.88 -1.13
CA ALA A 131 -5.59 -24.83 -0.05
C ALA A 131 -6.10 -24.03 1.17
N LEU A 132 -6.91 -22.99 0.94
CA LEU A 132 -7.55 -22.17 1.97
C LEU A 132 -8.86 -22.76 2.52
N GLY A 133 -9.27 -23.94 2.06
CA GLY A 133 -10.41 -24.68 2.62
C GLY A 133 -11.71 -24.62 1.81
N ALA A 134 -11.69 -24.11 0.58
CA ALA A 134 -12.89 -24.11 -0.27
C ALA A 134 -13.34 -25.52 -0.71
N ASP A 135 -12.41 -26.47 -0.76
CA ASP A 135 -12.61 -27.90 -1.07
C ASP A 135 -13.49 -28.65 -0.06
N VAL A 136 -13.67 -28.13 1.15
CA VAL A 136 -14.56 -28.71 2.17
C VAL A 136 -15.88 -27.93 2.32
N LEU A 137 -16.12 -26.93 1.47
CA LEU A 137 -17.38 -26.19 1.45
C LEU A 137 -18.41 -26.96 0.62
N PRO A 138 -19.60 -27.27 1.17
CA PRO A 138 -20.67 -27.93 0.41
C PRO A 138 -21.04 -27.19 -0.87
N SER A 139 -20.94 -25.86 -0.86
CA SER A 139 -21.34 -24.97 -1.94
C SER A 139 -20.36 -24.93 -3.13
N VAL A 140 -19.18 -25.54 -3.04
CA VAL A 140 -18.18 -25.54 -4.13
C VAL A 140 -18.25 -26.84 -4.95
N GLY A 141 -18.82 -27.91 -4.39
CA GLY A 141 -18.87 -29.24 -5.03
C GLY A 141 -19.77 -29.36 -6.26
N ASP A 142 -20.74 -28.44 -6.43
CA ASP A 142 -21.75 -28.49 -7.49
C ASP A 142 -21.51 -27.47 -8.63
N GLU A 143 -20.51 -26.59 -8.52
CA GLU A 143 -20.33 -25.39 -9.38
C GLU A 143 -19.04 -25.42 -10.23
N VAL A 144 -18.59 -26.56 -10.76
CA VAL A 144 -17.30 -26.64 -11.49
C VAL A 144 -17.44 -26.61 -13.01
N GLU A 145 -18.39 -25.83 -13.54
CA GLU A 145 -18.44 -25.59 -15.00
C GLU A 145 -17.57 -24.40 -15.44
N ASP A 146 -17.34 -23.41 -14.57
CA ASP A 146 -16.50 -22.24 -14.83
C ASP A 146 -15.62 -21.87 -13.62
N PRO A 147 -14.30 -22.16 -13.65
CA PRO A 147 -13.34 -21.74 -12.64
C PRO A 147 -13.34 -20.24 -12.31
N GLY A 148 -13.58 -19.39 -13.31
CA GLY A 148 -13.63 -17.94 -13.16
C GLY A 148 -14.85 -17.49 -12.38
N ALA A 149 -16.01 -18.11 -12.64
CA ALA A 149 -17.23 -17.86 -11.87
C ALA A 149 -17.06 -18.25 -10.40
N VAL A 150 -16.42 -19.39 -10.12
CA VAL A 150 -16.16 -19.84 -8.74
C VAL A 150 -15.27 -18.84 -8.02
N THR A 151 -14.09 -18.52 -8.58
CA THR A 151 -13.15 -17.57 -7.93
C THR A 151 -13.73 -16.16 -7.78
N GLY A 152 -14.50 -15.69 -8.76
CA GLY A 152 -15.19 -14.40 -8.70
C GLY A 152 -16.32 -14.35 -7.68
N SER A 153 -16.90 -15.50 -7.30
CA SER A 153 -17.97 -15.57 -6.30
C SER A 153 -17.48 -15.37 -4.87
N PHE A 154 -16.20 -15.59 -4.59
CA PHE A 154 -15.62 -15.40 -3.27
C PHE A 154 -15.14 -13.96 -3.07
N VAL A 155 -15.23 -13.49 -1.83
CA VAL A 155 -14.63 -12.24 -1.35
C VAL A 155 -13.56 -12.60 -0.33
N LEU A 156 -12.36 -12.07 -0.54
CA LEU A 156 -11.28 -12.11 0.43
C LEU A 156 -11.32 -10.83 1.27
N THR A 157 -11.52 -10.97 2.58
CA THR A 157 -11.38 -9.88 3.55
C THR A 157 -10.15 -10.09 4.42
N ARG A 158 -9.33 -9.06 4.58
CA ARG A 158 -8.20 -9.06 5.51
C ARG A 158 -8.49 -8.10 6.66
N LEU A 159 -8.50 -8.66 7.87
CA LEU A 159 -8.65 -7.94 9.12
C LEU A 159 -7.33 -7.99 9.90
N HIS A 160 -6.99 -6.86 10.51
CA HIS A 160 -5.83 -6.74 11.38
C HIS A 160 -6.26 -6.19 12.73
N ALA A 161 -5.93 -6.96 13.76
CA ALA A 161 -6.19 -6.58 15.12
C ALA A 161 -4.91 -6.68 15.94
N ARG A 162 -4.82 -5.85 16.99
CA ARG A 162 -3.70 -5.88 17.92
C ARG A 162 -4.20 -5.91 19.34
N TYR A 163 -3.67 -6.85 20.11
CA TYR A 163 -4.13 -7.11 21.46
C TYR A 163 -2.97 -7.18 22.44
N THR A 164 -3.26 -6.81 23.67
CA THR A 164 -2.44 -6.98 24.86
C THR A 164 -3.15 -7.91 25.84
N LYS A 165 -2.46 -8.29 26.91
CA LYS A 165 -3.07 -9.02 28.03
C LYS A 165 -4.21 -8.22 28.69
N GLU A 166 -4.14 -6.89 28.61
CA GLU A 166 -5.11 -5.97 29.22
C GLU A 166 -6.28 -5.63 28.28
N SER A 167 -6.07 -5.70 26.95
CA SER A 167 -7.15 -5.49 25.96
C SER A 167 -7.95 -6.76 25.66
N LEU A 168 -7.59 -7.87 26.31
CA LEU A 168 -8.23 -9.18 26.22
C LEU A 168 -9.70 -9.05 26.65
N GLY A 169 -10.59 -9.06 25.66
CA GLY A 169 -12.03 -8.98 25.87
C GLY A 169 -12.68 -10.34 25.65
N SER A 170 -13.40 -10.45 24.54
CA SER A 170 -14.10 -11.65 24.11
C SER A 170 -13.46 -12.25 22.87
N ASP A 171 -13.81 -13.50 22.54
CA ASP A 171 -13.45 -14.09 21.26
C ASP A 171 -14.04 -13.26 20.10
N LEU A 172 -13.41 -13.27 18.93
CA LEU A 172 -13.92 -12.46 17.80
C LEU A 172 -15.12 -13.15 17.20
N VAL A 173 -16.25 -12.45 17.15
CA VAL A 173 -17.46 -12.93 16.48
C VAL A 173 -17.57 -12.20 15.16
N PHE A 174 -17.67 -12.93 14.06
CA PHE A 174 -17.75 -12.34 12.73
C PHE A 174 -19.20 -12.24 12.25
N ARG A 175 -19.47 -11.20 11.47
CA ARG A 175 -20.74 -11.02 10.76
C ARG A 175 -20.49 -10.56 9.34
N ARG A 176 -21.45 -10.85 8.45
CA ARG A 176 -21.48 -10.28 7.10
C ARG A 176 -21.59 -8.76 7.19
N ALA A 177 -21.00 -8.07 6.22
CA ALA A 177 -21.05 -6.63 6.13
C ALA A 177 -21.16 -6.16 4.69
N ALA A 178 -21.79 -5.00 4.51
CA ALA A 178 -22.04 -4.41 3.20
C ALA A 178 -20.75 -4.16 2.43
N ALA A 179 -20.80 -4.32 1.11
CA ALA A 179 -19.61 -4.20 0.28
C ALA A 179 -19.02 -2.78 0.30
N ILE A 180 -17.70 -2.71 0.17
CA ILE A 180 -16.94 -1.46 0.22
C ILE A 180 -15.98 -1.34 -0.96
N ARG A 181 -15.69 -0.11 -1.36
CA ARG A 181 -14.61 0.24 -2.27
C ARG A 181 -13.69 1.28 -1.65
N GLY A 182 -12.46 1.38 -2.13
CA GLY A 182 -11.54 2.45 -1.74
C GLY A 182 -10.12 2.17 -2.23
N GLY A 183 -9.26 3.18 -2.13
CA GLY A 183 -7.93 3.12 -2.72
C GLY A 183 -7.96 3.27 -4.24
N ARG A 184 -8.97 3.95 -4.79
CA ARG A 184 -9.20 4.10 -6.24
C ARG A 184 -8.95 5.52 -6.75
N GLU A 185 -8.43 6.40 -5.88
CA GLU A 185 -8.21 7.82 -6.14
C GLU A 185 -9.45 8.55 -6.69
N ILE A 186 -10.63 8.14 -6.23
CA ILE A 186 -11.91 8.78 -6.55
C ILE A 186 -12.05 10.07 -5.74
N ARG A 187 -12.05 11.20 -6.45
CA ARG A 187 -12.34 12.49 -5.81
C ARG A 187 -13.79 12.55 -5.33
N THR A 188 -13.94 12.98 -4.08
CA THR A 188 -15.21 13.37 -3.46
C THR A 188 -15.77 14.65 -4.11
N PRO A 189 -17.05 14.99 -3.88
CA PRO A 189 -17.64 16.23 -4.41
C PRO A 189 -16.91 17.52 -4.00
N SER A 190 -16.20 17.52 -2.87
CA SER A 190 -15.38 18.66 -2.43
C SER A 190 -14.02 18.75 -3.14
N GLY A 191 -13.70 17.78 -4.00
CA GLY A 191 -12.44 17.69 -4.74
C GLY A 191 -11.33 16.96 -4.00
N ALA A 192 -11.49 16.63 -2.72
CA ALA A 192 -10.53 15.80 -1.96
C ALA A 192 -10.57 14.34 -2.42
N LEU A 193 -9.44 13.62 -2.34
CA LEU A 193 -9.42 12.16 -2.55
C LEU A 193 -10.22 11.46 -1.45
N GLU A 194 -10.81 10.31 -1.78
CA GLU A 194 -11.44 9.47 -0.78
C GLU A 194 -10.40 8.92 0.19
N SER A 195 -10.72 8.96 1.49
CA SER A 195 -9.97 8.29 2.54
C SER A 195 -10.83 7.18 3.13
N GLY A 196 -10.20 6.08 3.54
CA GLY A 196 -10.88 4.87 4.01
C GLY A 196 -11.73 4.16 2.95
N GLY A 197 -12.74 3.42 3.40
CA GLY A 197 -13.67 2.71 2.54
C GLY A 197 -15.01 3.43 2.41
N GLN A 198 -15.58 3.35 1.20
CA GLN A 198 -16.87 3.90 0.83
C GLN A 198 -17.84 2.76 0.51
N ALA A 199 -19.13 2.94 0.80
CA ALA A 199 -20.15 1.97 0.42
C ALA A 199 -20.15 1.74 -1.10
N ALA A 200 -20.34 0.49 -1.51
CA ALA A 200 -20.39 0.09 -2.91
C ALA A 200 -21.28 -1.14 -3.09
N ASP A 201 -21.63 -1.43 -4.34
CA ASP A 201 -22.39 -2.64 -4.69
C ASP A 201 -21.48 -3.89 -4.74
N GLN A 202 -20.17 -3.67 -4.83
CA GLN A 202 -19.16 -4.73 -4.97
C GLN A 202 -17.93 -4.40 -4.12
N ASN A 203 -17.29 -5.46 -3.59
CA ASN A 203 -16.10 -5.33 -2.76
C ASN A 203 -14.89 -5.06 -3.65
N ASN A 204 -14.35 -3.85 -3.58
CA ASN A 204 -13.19 -3.40 -4.35
C ASN A 204 -12.35 -2.43 -3.50
N PHE A 205 -12.03 -2.85 -2.27
CA PHE A 205 -11.24 -2.08 -1.31
C PHE A 205 -9.86 -2.69 -1.11
N GLN A 206 -8.84 -1.85 -1.18
CA GLN A 206 -7.48 -2.16 -0.80
C GLN A 206 -6.85 -0.87 -0.25
N SER A 207 -6.17 -0.96 0.91
CA SER A 207 -5.38 0.17 1.40
C SER A 207 -4.19 0.43 0.48
N ARG A 208 -4.03 1.69 0.07
CA ARG A 208 -2.97 2.15 -0.83
C ARG A 208 -2.37 3.45 -0.35
N TYR A 209 -1.09 3.61 -0.60
CA TYR A 209 -0.30 4.78 -0.25
C TYR A 209 0.47 5.21 -1.49
N ILE A 210 0.39 6.49 -1.81
CA ILE A 210 0.69 7.00 -3.15
C ILE A 210 2.02 7.72 -3.12
N ILE A 211 2.93 7.30 -3.98
CA ILE A 211 4.11 8.08 -4.34
C ILE A 211 3.88 8.62 -5.73
N ARG A 212 3.78 9.95 -5.86
CA ARG A 212 3.68 10.60 -7.16
C ARG A 212 5.04 11.08 -7.64
N HIS A 213 5.35 10.75 -8.89
CA HIS A 213 6.52 11.22 -9.63
C HIS A 213 6.06 12.22 -10.69
N PRO A 214 6.12 13.55 -10.42
CA PRO A 214 5.81 14.55 -11.43
C PRO A 214 6.80 14.47 -12.60
N TRP A 215 6.34 14.77 -13.81
CA TRP A 215 7.23 14.92 -14.97
C TRP A 215 8.30 15.98 -14.71
N THR A 216 9.56 15.59 -14.77
CA THR A 216 10.73 16.47 -14.56
C THR A 216 11.43 16.85 -15.87
N GLY A 217 11.08 16.21 -16.98
CA GLY A 217 11.63 16.51 -18.30
C GLY A 217 11.10 17.82 -18.91
N PRO A 218 11.63 18.23 -20.07
CA PRO A 218 11.08 19.35 -20.83
C PRO A 218 9.62 19.12 -21.20
N ILE A 219 8.82 20.19 -21.21
CA ILE A 219 7.42 20.16 -21.63
C ILE A 219 7.32 20.93 -22.94
N ALA A 220 7.16 20.19 -24.05
CA ALA A 220 7.13 20.75 -25.40
C ALA A 220 5.72 21.09 -25.90
N CYS A 221 4.67 20.58 -25.24
CA CYS A 221 3.29 20.81 -25.63
C CYS A 221 2.85 22.25 -25.31
N GLU A 222 2.14 22.91 -26.23
CA GLU A 222 1.64 24.29 -26.04
C GLU A 222 0.64 24.42 -24.87
N ARG A 223 -0.14 23.36 -24.60
CA ARG A 223 -1.16 23.33 -23.54
C ARG A 223 -1.03 22.06 -22.69
N PRO A 224 -0.04 21.98 -21.79
CA PRO A 224 0.20 20.78 -21.00
C PRO A 224 -0.95 20.52 -20.01
N GLN A 225 -1.47 19.29 -20.01
CA GLN A 225 -2.42 18.84 -19.00
C GLN A 225 -1.63 18.31 -17.80
N ARG A 226 -1.80 18.94 -16.64
CA ARG A 226 -1.14 18.52 -15.38
C ARG A 226 -2.14 17.84 -14.46
N GLY A 227 -1.64 17.04 -13.52
CA GLY A 227 -2.48 16.34 -12.54
C GLY A 227 -3.24 15.14 -13.10
N VAL A 228 -2.94 14.74 -14.33
CA VAL A 228 -3.35 13.45 -14.89
C VAL A 228 -2.25 12.44 -14.56
N TRP A 229 -2.60 11.44 -13.77
CA TRP A 229 -1.67 10.42 -13.28
C TRP A 229 -1.95 9.09 -13.96
N GLY A 230 -0.90 8.32 -14.19
CA GLY A 230 -0.96 7.01 -14.81
C GLY A 230 0.29 6.21 -14.50
N GLY A 231 0.40 5.03 -15.09
CA GLY A 231 1.64 4.25 -15.04
C GLY A 231 2.82 5.02 -15.64
N PRO A 232 4.05 4.58 -15.37
CA PRO A 232 5.23 5.19 -15.96
C PRO A 232 5.11 5.20 -17.50
N PRO A 233 5.51 6.29 -18.17
CA PRO A 233 5.46 6.37 -19.63
C PRO A 233 6.27 5.23 -20.26
N ASP A 234 5.72 4.60 -21.31
CA ASP A 234 6.36 3.47 -21.99
C ASP A 234 7.62 3.94 -22.75
N GLU A 235 8.80 3.87 -22.12
CA GLU A 235 10.08 4.00 -22.82
C GLU A 235 10.45 2.70 -23.57
N GLY A 236 9.54 2.20 -24.43
CA GLY A 236 9.85 1.06 -25.33
C GLY A 236 8.91 -0.16 -25.30
N GLY A 237 7.60 0.03 -25.07
CA GLY A 237 6.60 -1.01 -25.39
C GLY A 237 6.57 -2.23 -24.47
N GLY A 238 7.01 -2.08 -23.22
CA GLY A 238 6.84 -3.08 -22.16
C GLY A 238 6.15 -2.47 -20.94
N ARG A 239 5.33 -3.27 -20.23
CA ARG A 239 4.68 -2.87 -18.97
C ARG A 239 5.73 -2.25 -18.03
N SER A 240 5.62 -0.95 -17.81
CA SER A 240 6.63 -0.16 -17.13
C SER A 240 6.76 -0.53 -15.65
N GLU A 241 8.00 -0.72 -15.21
CA GLU A 241 8.39 -0.95 -13.82
C GLU A 241 8.50 0.38 -13.04
N PRO A 242 8.39 0.38 -11.70
CA PRO A 242 8.21 -0.79 -10.81
C PRO A 242 6.74 -1.18 -10.64
N ARG A 243 6.47 -2.49 -10.64
CA ARG A 243 5.15 -3.03 -10.30
C ARG A 243 4.83 -2.78 -8.83
N ALA A 244 3.54 -2.74 -8.50
CA ALA A 244 3.11 -2.77 -7.11
C ALA A 244 3.70 -4.02 -6.42
N VAL A 245 4.35 -3.83 -5.28
CA VAL A 245 4.90 -4.91 -4.45
C VAL A 245 3.99 -5.06 -3.24
N PRO A 246 3.54 -6.28 -2.90
CA PRO A 246 2.72 -6.45 -1.71
C PRO A 246 3.60 -6.31 -0.47
N ALA A 247 3.09 -5.63 0.54
CA ALA A 247 3.76 -5.55 1.83
C ALA A 247 3.71 -6.90 2.54
N GLN A 248 4.87 -7.39 2.98
CA GLN A 248 5.03 -8.65 3.69
C GLN A 248 5.52 -8.42 5.12
N ASP A 249 5.33 -9.41 6.00
CA ASP A 249 5.82 -9.42 7.38
C ASP A 249 5.47 -8.19 8.24
N LEU A 250 4.37 -7.51 7.93
CA LEU A 250 3.96 -6.27 8.61
C LEU A 250 3.76 -6.44 10.13
N ALA A 251 3.31 -7.63 10.56
CA ALA A 251 3.14 -7.97 11.98
C ALA A 251 4.47 -8.01 12.75
N PHE A 252 5.60 -8.15 12.06
CA PHE A 252 6.94 -8.22 12.66
C PHE A 252 7.77 -6.95 12.40
N ALA A 253 7.18 -5.93 11.76
CA ALA A 253 7.86 -4.68 11.50
C ALA A 253 8.25 -4.00 12.82
N PRO A 254 9.47 -3.42 12.93
CA PRO A 254 9.85 -2.67 14.12
C PRO A 254 8.89 -1.50 14.38
N ARG A 255 8.34 -1.45 15.59
CA ARG A 255 7.40 -0.40 16.04
C ARG A 255 8.11 0.68 16.85
N GLY A 256 7.57 1.90 16.84
CA GLY A 256 8.04 3.03 17.65
C GLY A 256 9.43 3.56 17.28
N LYS A 257 9.98 3.16 16.12
CA LYS A 257 11.28 3.65 15.63
C LYS A 257 11.18 4.87 14.73
N VAL A 258 9.99 5.17 14.25
CA VAL A 258 9.69 6.23 13.26
C VAL A 258 8.42 6.96 13.66
N THR A 259 8.25 8.19 13.17
CA THR A 259 7.01 8.95 13.35
C THR A 259 6.26 9.03 12.01
N LEU A 260 4.93 8.90 12.04
CA LEU A 260 4.12 8.85 10.81
C LEU A 260 4.26 10.14 9.98
N GLY A 261 4.43 11.28 10.64
CA GLY A 261 4.61 12.60 10.01
C GLY A 261 5.83 12.71 9.09
N MET A 262 6.82 11.84 9.26
CA MET A 262 8.00 11.79 8.38
C MET A 262 7.67 11.24 7.00
N PHE A 263 6.67 10.34 6.90
CA PHE A 263 6.34 9.64 5.66
C PHE A 263 5.29 10.36 4.82
N VAL A 264 4.37 11.12 5.44
CA VAL A 264 3.30 11.80 4.71
C VAL A 264 3.78 13.12 4.09
N ARG A 265 3.35 13.42 2.88
CA ARG A 265 3.70 14.66 2.16
C ARG A 265 2.81 15.83 2.51
N GLU A 266 1.59 15.53 2.95
CA GLU A 266 0.57 16.49 3.34
C GLU A 266 0.03 16.13 4.73
N ASP A 267 -0.56 17.11 5.41
CA ASP A 267 -1.26 16.83 6.66
C ASP A 267 -2.35 15.78 6.42
N ALA A 268 -2.51 14.86 7.37
CA ALA A 268 -3.56 13.86 7.39
C ALA A 268 -4.50 14.16 8.57
N PRO A 269 -5.49 15.07 8.43
CA PRO A 269 -6.38 15.49 9.51
C PRO A 269 -7.22 14.33 10.06
N GLU A 270 -7.60 13.37 9.22
CA GLU A 270 -8.34 12.19 9.65
C GLU A 270 -7.53 11.32 10.63
N LEU A 271 -6.20 11.44 10.59
CA LEU A 271 -5.26 10.80 11.51
C LEU A 271 -4.68 11.76 12.54
N ASP A 272 -5.10 13.03 12.59
CA ASP A 272 -4.43 14.13 13.30
C ASP A 272 -2.89 13.99 13.27
N VAL A 273 -2.34 13.86 12.06
CA VAL A 273 -0.90 13.84 11.78
C VAL A 273 -0.52 15.01 10.90
N LYS A 274 0.55 15.70 11.29
CA LYS A 274 1.16 16.77 10.51
C LYS A 274 2.30 16.23 9.67
N ALA A 275 2.43 16.70 8.44
CA ALA A 275 3.60 16.42 7.62
C ALA A 275 4.80 17.19 8.19
N ILE A 276 5.89 16.48 8.47
CA ILE A 276 7.11 17.04 9.07
C ILE A 276 8.23 17.15 8.02
N GLY A 277 8.11 16.39 6.91
CA GLY A 277 9.18 16.23 5.92
C GLY A 277 10.36 15.43 6.48
N PRO A 278 11.21 14.83 5.63
CA PRO A 278 12.43 14.18 6.10
C PRO A 278 13.41 15.25 6.64
N THR A 279 13.96 15.00 7.83
CA THR A 279 14.99 15.82 8.50
C THR A 279 16.41 15.31 8.20
N GLU A 280 17.39 16.20 8.28
CA GLU A 280 18.81 15.83 8.14
C GLU A 280 19.22 14.92 9.31
N GLY A 281 19.61 13.67 9.00
CA GLY A 281 19.91 12.62 9.99
C GLY A 281 18.99 11.41 9.93
N ASP A 282 17.89 11.49 9.18
CA ASP A 282 17.03 10.33 8.91
C ASP A 282 17.74 9.32 8.00
N PRO A 283 17.52 8.00 8.19
CA PRO A 283 18.17 6.96 7.37
C PRO A 283 17.94 7.21 5.87
N PRO A 284 18.94 6.96 5.01
CA PRO A 284 18.87 7.30 3.60
C PRO A 284 17.70 6.57 2.91
N GLY A 285 16.88 7.35 2.20
CA GLY A 285 15.64 6.93 1.53
C GLY A 285 14.71 8.11 1.19
N GLY A 286 14.89 9.26 1.84
CA GLY A 286 14.14 10.48 1.52
C GLY A 286 14.62 11.13 0.21
N VAL A 287 13.88 10.97 -0.88
CA VAL A 287 14.05 11.87 -2.04
C VAL A 287 13.63 13.27 -1.59
N VAL A 288 14.64 14.11 -1.40
CA VAL A 288 14.50 15.56 -1.23
C VAL A 288 13.96 16.12 -2.55
N VAL A 289 12.69 16.53 -2.57
CA VAL A 289 12.21 17.45 -3.61
C VAL A 289 12.69 18.84 -3.17
N PRO A 290 13.60 19.51 -3.91
CA PRO A 290 14.01 20.86 -3.55
C PRO A 290 12.78 21.78 -3.56
N PRO A 291 12.65 22.70 -2.59
CA PRO A 291 11.54 23.63 -2.56
C PRO A 291 11.55 24.48 -3.83
N VAL A 292 10.38 24.62 -4.47
CA VAL A 292 10.18 25.60 -5.54
C VAL A 292 10.49 26.97 -4.95
N LYS A 293 11.61 27.56 -5.38
CA LYS A 293 11.92 28.95 -5.04
C LYS A 293 10.77 29.83 -5.56
N LYS A 294 9.95 30.34 -4.63
CA LYS A 294 9.08 31.48 -4.90
C LYS A 294 9.97 32.71 -5.02
N SER A 295 10.45 33.00 -6.23
CA SER A 295 10.87 34.35 -6.57
C SER A 295 9.82 34.96 -7.48
N CYS A 296 8.91 35.71 -6.85
CA CYS A 296 8.26 36.83 -7.54
C CYS A 296 9.32 37.89 -7.81
N ALA A 297 9.53 38.24 -9.07
CA ALA A 297 9.96 39.58 -9.46
C ALA A 297 9.53 39.81 -10.91
N CYS A 298 8.43 40.53 -11.08
CA CYS A 298 8.21 41.32 -12.29
C CYS A 298 9.22 42.47 -12.28
N GLY A 299 9.94 42.62 -13.38
CA GLY A 299 10.74 43.80 -13.69
C GLY A 299 10.81 43.99 -15.20
N VAL A 300 9.91 44.80 -15.74
CA VAL A 300 10.04 45.49 -17.04
C VAL A 300 10.09 46.98 -16.65
N VAL A 301 10.92 47.89 -17.17
CA VAL A 301 11.29 48.27 -18.54
C VAL A 301 12.52 49.21 -18.46
N GLY A 302 13.35 49.25 -19.52
CA GLY A 302 14.12 50.45 -19.93
C GLY A 302 15.47 50.10 -20.57
N ALA A 303 15.57 49.84 -21.88
CA ALA A 303 15.95 50.81 -22.94
C ALA A 303 17.25 51.57 -22.61
N ARG A 304 18.30 51.63 -23.44
CA ARG A 304 18.37 51.73 -24.91
C ARG A 304 19.86 51.65 -25.37
N GLU A 305 20.06 51.58 -26.69
CA GLU A 305 21.31 51.78 -27.49
C GLU A 305 22.20 50.54 -27.71
N GLY A 306 22.67 50.20 -28.91
CA GLY A 306 22.66 50.91 -30.19
C GLY A 306 23.90 50.51 -30.99
N ALA A 307 23.69 49.84 -32.13
CA ALA A 307 24.54 49.61 -33.30
C ALA A 307 26.09 49.74 -33.26
N VAL A 308 26.74 48.65 -33.72
CA VAL A 308 27.75 48.53 -34.80
C VAL A 308 28.67 49.75 -35.10
N TRP A 309 30.00 49.51 -35.10
CA TRP A 309 30.99 49.76 -36.17
C TRP A 309 32.39 49.93 -35.55
N GLY A 310 33.36 49.12 -36.00
CA GLY A 310 34.76 49.22 -35.62
C GLY A 310 35.64 48.38 -36.54
N THR A 311 36.37 49.07 -37.39
CA THR A 311 36.89 48.65 -38.69
C THR A 311 38.35 48.14 -38.62
N LEU A 312 38.68 47.17 -39.49
CA LEU A 312 39.94 46.98 -40.22
C LEU A 312 41.31 47.07 -39.49
N CYS A 313 42.06 45.97 -39.52
CA CYS A 313 43.45 45.94 -40.02
C CYS A 313 43.80 44.54 -40.54
N ALA A 314 44.13 44.47 -41.83
CA ALA A 314 44.60 43.27 -42.53
C ALA A 314 46.09 43.44 -42.88
N VAL A 315 46.92 42.48 -42.47
CA VAL A 315 48.26 42.11 -43.01
C VAL A 315 48.49 40.68 -42.51
N GLY A 316 48.94 39.66 -43.23
CA GLY A 316 49.32 39.47 -44.61
C GLY A 316 49.85 38.02 -44.75
N LEU A 317 49.54 37.41 -45.89
CA LEU A 317 50.31 36.41 -46.66
C LEU A 317 50.76 35.05 -46.04
N ALA A 318 50.22 34.02 -46.69
CA ALA A 318 50.92 32.91 -47.37
C ALA A 318 51.53 31.74 -46.56
N GLY A 319 51.14 30.52 -46.93
CA GLY A 319 51.86 29.29 -46.58
C GLY A 319 51.02 28.02 -46.76
N ALA A 320 51.04 27.45 -47.96
CA ALA A 320 50.39 26.19 -48.31
C ALA A 320 50.98 24.97 -47.57
N ALA A 321 50.16 23.95 -47.28
CA ALA A 321 50.46 22.57 -47.63
C ALA A 321 49.30 21.61 -47.30
N ILE A 322 49.03 20.77 -48.28
CA ILE A 322 48.02 19.71 -48.34
C ILE A 322 48.49 18.49 -47.54
N GLY A 323 47.58 17.84 -46.83
CA GLY A 323 47.84 16.55 -46.17
C GLY A 323 46.57 15.77 -45.85
N ARG A 324 45.82 15.35 -46.87
CA ARG A 324 44.78 14.30 -46.73
C ARG A 324 45.45 12.98 -46.34
N ARG A 325 45.01 12.34 -45.26
CA ARG A 325 44.76 10.89 -45.28
C ARG A 325 43.63 10.47 -44.35
N ARG A 326 42.80 9.59 -44.92
CA ARG A 326 41.56 8.98 -44.45
C ARG A 326 41.82 7.84 -43.45
N ARG A 327 40.80 7.59 -42.62
CA ARG A 327 40.28 6.29 -42.14
C ARG A 327 41.23 5.39 -41.34
N ARG A 328 40.98 5.27 -40.04
CA ARG A 328 40.10 4.24 -39.45
C ARG A 328 39.44 4.80 -38.21
#